data_AF-A0A364WTJ4-F1
#
_entry.id   AF-A0A364WTJ4-F1
#
_cell.length_a   1.000
_cell.length_b   1.000
_cell.length_c   1.000
_cell.angle_alpha   90.00
_cell.angle_beta   90.00
_cell.angle_gamma   90.00
#
_symmetry.space_group_name_H-M   'P 1'
#
loop_
_entity.id
_entity.type
_entity.pdbx_description
1 polymer ?
#
loop_
_entity_poly.entity_id
_entity_poly.type
_entity_poly.pdbx_seq_one_letter_code
_entity_poly.pdbx_strand_id
1 'polypeptide(L)'
;MIEDSLRLEKGKKKYKVPNATEILGEKLKQRRITSEYSLSDAGDLTGFSTSTIVDIENGVTVDINYYIAYAQTLLYPLSEFFDINIPYGPRYKLSSKKQSRVFITYNIKKLYTDFDFFAQKQSVGDVALKLLELEVITDISPFIRTRISGVLLSLVDENMLFVSEKKGRNNLYLKTSKKLIRKGNTKKK
;
A
#
# COMPACT_ATOMS: atom_id res chain seq x y z
N MET A 1 12.51 19.41 28.68
CA MET A 1 11.48 20.20 27.97
C MET A 1 11.89 20.28 26.52
N ILE A 2 11.25 19.51 25.64
CA ILE A 2 11.49 19.57 24.19
C ILE A 2 10.12 19.87 23.58
N GLU A 3 9.80 21.15 23.48
CA GLU A 3 8.69 21.67 22.69
C GLU A 3 9.25 22.82 21.88
N ASP A 4 9.72 22.53 20.66
CA ASP A 4 9.75 23.52 19.58
C ASP A 4 10.26 22.87 18.30
N SER A 5 9.36 22.32 17.47
CA SER A 5 9.68 22.06 16.05
C SER A 5 8.50 21.60 15.18
N LEU A 6 7.28 22.13 15.37
CA LEU A 6 6.21 21.92 14.38
C LEU A 6 5.37 23.19 14.13
N ARG A 7 6.03 24.30 13.81
CA ARG A 7 5.37 25.35 13.00
C ARG A 7 5.46 24.95 11.52
N LEU A 8 4.32 24.49 10.98
CA LEU A 8 4.16 24.13 9.58
C LEU A 8 3.94 25.39 8.72
N GLU A 9 4.99 25.84 8.05
CA GLU A 9 4.89 26.86 7.01
C GLU A 9 4.06 26.38 5.80
N LYS A 10 3.23 27.28 5.27
CA LYS A 10 2.27 27.07 4.19
C LYS A 10 2.92 27.06 2.80
N GLY A 11 3.67 26.00 2.51
CA GLY A 11 3.93 25.51 1.16
C GLY A 11 3.46 24.05 1.06
N LYS A 12 3.10 23.55 -0.13
CA LYS A 12 2.90 22.09 -0.31
C LYS A 12 4.24 21.40 0.00
N LYS A 13 4.46 20.96 1.25
CA LYS A 13 5.69 20.28 1.65
C LYS A 13 5.86 19.05 0.76
N LYS A 14 6.84 19.11 -0.15
CA LYS A 14 7.20 17.96 -0.97
C LYS A 14 7.70 16.87 -0.01
N TYR A 15 7.22 15.66 -0.22
CA TYR A 15 7.53 14.53 0.63
C TYR A 15 9.00 14.15 0.45
N LYS A 16 9.77 14.13 1.55
CA LYS A 16 11.17 13.70 1.59
C LYS A 16 11.27 12.33 2.26
N VAL A 17 12.02 11.42 1.66
CA VAL A 17 12.45 10.18 2.32
C VAL A 17 13.74 10.52 3.06
N PRO A 18 13.81 10.35 4.39
CA PRO A 18 15.03 10.66 5.13
C PRO A 18 16.21 9.89 4.57
N ASN A 19 17.34 10.58 4.38
CA ASN A 19 18.64 10.05 3.97
C ASN A 19 18.74 9.47 2.55
N ALA A 20 17.63 9.20 1.86
CA ALA A 20 17.67 8.59 0.53
C ALA A 20 18.28 9.54 -0.52
N THR A 21 17.82 10.79 -0.53
CA THR A 21 18.30 11.82 -1.47
C THR A 21 19.74 12.23 -1.18
N GLU A 22 20.16 12.23 0.08
CA GLU A 22 21.52 12.54 0.52
C GLU A 22 22.50 11.46 0.05
N ILE A 23 22.15 10.17 0.20
CA ILE A 23 22.98 9.06 -0.27
C ILE A 23 23.11 9.07 -1.80
N LEU A 24 21.99 9.28 -2.51
CA LEU A 24 22.01 9.35 -3.97
C LEU A 24 22.80 10.56 -4.47
N GLY A 25 22.66 11.73 -3.82
CA GLY A 25 23.41 12.93 -4.14
C GLY A 25 24.92 12.72 -3.98
N GLU A 26 25.34 12.12 -2.88
CA GLU A 26 26.75 11.84 -2.63
C GLU A 26 27.32 10.84 -3.65
N LYS A 27 26.56 9.77 -4.01
CA LYS A 27 26.97 8.85 -5.08
C LYS A 27 27.22 9.57 -6.41
N LEU A 28 26.35 10.51 -6.80
CA LEU A 28 26.51 11.29 -8.04
C LEU A 28 27.71 12.23 -7.97
N LYS A 29 27.92 12.89 -6.84
CA LYS A 29 29.08 13.75 -6.60
C LYS A 29 30.38 12.97 -6.73
N GLN A 30 30.46 11.80 -6.09
CA GLN A 30 31.64 10.93 -6.18
C GLN A 30 31.87 10.45 -7.61
N ARG A 31 30.80 10.06 -8.34
CA ARG A 31 30.91 9.66 -9.74
C ARG A 31 31.42 10.81 -10.62
N ARG A 32 30.91 12.02 -10.43
CA ARG A 32 31.36 13.22 -11.16
C ARG A 32 32.84 13.47 -10.91
N ILE A 33 33.26 13.51 -9.64
CA ILE A 33 34.66 13.75 -9.25
C ILE A 33 35.59 12.67 -9.81
N THR A 34 35.20 11.39 -9.72
CA THR A 34 35.99 10.25 -10.24
C THR A 34 36.11 10.28 -11.76
N SER A 35 35.15 10.90 -12.43
CA SER A 35 35.16 11.10 -13.89
C SER A 35 35.79 12.44 -14.28
N GLU A 36 36.42 13.15 -13.33
CA GLU A 36 37.14 14.42 -13.50
C GLU A 36 36.29 15.59 -14.03
N TYR A 37 34.96 15.50 -13.93
CA TYR A 37 34.07 16.58 -14.34
C TYR A 37 33.93 17.66 -13.25
N SER A 38 34.07 18.91 -13.65
CA SER A 38 33.69 20.06 -12.82
C SER A 38 32.16 20.20 -12.73
N LEU A 39 31.68 21.06 -11.83
CA LEU A 39 30.26 21.41 -11.77
C LEU A 39 29.80 22.11 -13.07
N SER A 40 30.70 22.83 -13.75
CA SER A 40 30.38 23.47 -15.03
C SER A 40 30.22 22.42 -16.12
N ASP A 41 31.15 21.47 -16.22
CA ASP A 41 31.09 20.40 -17.23
C ASP A 41 29.82 19.56 -17.05
N ALA A 42 29.49 19.21 -15.80
CA ALA A 42 28.23 18.53 -15.50
C ALA A 42 27.00 19.39 -15.88
N GLY A 43 27.08 20.71 -15.74
CA GLY A 43 26.04 21.65 -16.18
C GLY A 43 25.86 21.62 -17.69
N ASP A 44 26.95 21.68 -18.43
CA ASP A 44 26.94 21.64 -19.90
C ASP A 44 26.44 20.30 -20.43
N LEU A 45 26.80 19.19 -19.78
CA LEU A 45 26.36 17.84 -20.17
C LEU A 45 24.88 17.57 -19.84
N THR A 46 24.37 18.11 -18.74
CA THR A 46 22.98 17.87 -18.29
C THR A 46 22.00 18.94 -18.76
N GLY A 47 22.48 20.13 -19.11
CA GLY A 47 21.66 21.33 -19.28
C GLY A 47 21.14 21.92 -17.96
N PHE A 48 21.63 21.46 -16.80
CA PHE A 48 21.23 21.97 -15.49
C PHE A 48 22.11 23.14 -15.07
N SER A 49 21.55 24.06 -14.28
CA SER A 49 22.37 25.09 -13.63
C SER A 49 23.31 24.43 -12.62
N THR A 50 24.47 25.06 -12.39
CA THR A 50 25.43 24.64 -11.36
C THR A 50 24.77 24.56 -9.98
N SER A 51 23.87 25.50 -9.65
CA SER A 51 23.07 25.46 -8.42
C SER A 51 22.17 24.23 -8.34
N THR A 52 21.55 23.82 -9.44
CA THR A 52 20.70 22.62 -9.50
C THR A 52 21.54 21.37 -9.26
N ILE A 53 22.73 21.29 -9.86
CA ILE A 53 23.66 20.18 -9.64
C ILE A 53 24.07 20.11 -8.18
N VAL A 54 24.41 21.25 -7.56
CA VAL A 54 24.74 21.32 -6.14
C VAL A 54 23.56 20.87 -5.27
N ASP A 55 22.33 21.27 -5.58
CA ASP A 55 21.14 20.85 -4.85
C ASP A 55 20.88 19.33 -4.99
N ILE A 56 21.14 18.75 -6.15
CA ILE A 56 21.06 17.30 -6.37
C ILE A 56 22.12 16.59 -5.53
N GLU A 57 23.39 17.00 -5.65
CA GLU A 57 24.54 16.40 -4.95
C GLU A 57 24.40 16.50 -3.42
N ASN A 58 23.77 17.56 -2.91
CA ASN A 58 23.51 17.74 -1.48
C ASN A 58 22.22 17.05 -0.99
N GLY A 59 21.47 16.37 -1.86
CA GLY A 59 20.23 15.70 -1.45
C GLY A 59 19.08 16.67 -1.10
N VAL A 60 19.10 17.90 -1.62
CA VAL A 60 18.07 18.93 -1.39
C VAL A 60 16.88 18.68 -2.31
N THR A 61 17.15 18.29 -3.55
CA THR A 61 16.13 17.97 -4.55
C THR A 61 15.40 16.69 -4.18
N VAL A 62 14.07 16.69 -4.29
CA VAL A 62 13.21 15.52 -4.02
C VAL A 62 12.58 14.94 -5.29
N ASP A 63 12.88 15.56 -6.44
CA ASP A 63 12.42 15.08 -7.74
C ASP A 63 13.43 14.08 -8.31
N ILE A 64 12.98 12.82 -8.38
CA ILE A 64 13.77 11.68 -8.82
C ILE A 64 14.27 11.82 -10.27
N ASN A 65 13.57 12.59 -11.11
CA ASN A 65 13.95 12.74 -12.52
C ASN A 65 15.29 13.45 -12.67
N TYR A 66 15.60 14.40 -11.78
CA TYR A 66 16.91 15.06 -11.77
C TYR A 66 18.04 14.07 -11.45
N TYR A 67 17.84 13.18 -10.48
CA TYR A 67 18.82 12.15 -10.14
C TYR A 67 19.04 11.17 -11.29
N ILE A 68 17.97 10.74 -11.96
CA ILE A 68 18.05 9.81 -13.10
C ILE A 68 18.77 10.46 -14.29
N ALA A 69 18.37 11.67 -14.67
CA ALA A 69 18.98 12.39 -15.79
C ALA A 69 20.48 12.66 -15.54
N TYR A 70 20.83 13.04 -14.31
CA TYR A 70 22.22 13.26 -13.94
C TYR A 70 23.04 11.96 -13.91
N ALA A 71 22.48 10.87 -13.37
CA ALA A 71 23.11 9.54 -13.40
C ALA A 71 23.37 9.04 -14.82
N GLN A 72 22.40 9.19 -15.73
CA GLN A 72 22.56 8.84 -17.15
C GLN A 72 23.67 9.63 -17.82
N THR A 73 23.74 10.93 -17.52
CA THR A 73 24.77 11.82 -18.06
C THR A 73 26.17 11.43 -17.60
N LEU A 74 26.32 11.01 -16.34
CA LEU A 74 27.58 10.51 -15.77
C LEU A 74 27.85 9.03 -16.09
N LEU A 75 27.08 8.43 -17.00
CA LEU A 75 27.17 7.02 -17.38
C LEU A 75 27.19 6.11 -16.16
N TYR A 76 26.36 6.40 -15.16
CA TYR A 76 26.20 5.60 -13.95
C TYR A 76 25.04 4.62 -14.16
N PRO A 77 25.30 3.30 -14.22
CA PRO A 77 24.23 2.30 -14.31
C PRO A 77 23.17 2.49 -13.21
N LEU A 78 21.90 2.65 -13.60
CA LEU A 78 20.81 2.91 -12.66
C LEU A 78 20.63 1.78 -11.64
N SER A 79 20.94 0.54 -12.01
CA SER A 79 20.92 -0.61 -11.12
C SER A 79 21.89 -0.46 -9.94
N GLU A 80 23.08 0.09 -10.18
CA GLU A 80 24.11 0.33 -9.15
C GLU A 80 23.85 1.63 -8.38
N PHE A 81 23.35 2.65 -9.09
CA PHE A 81 23.00 3.92 -8.49
C PHE A 81 21.92 3.76 -7.41
N PHE A 82 20.84 3.05 -7.76
CA PHE A 82 19.72 2.76 -6.85
C PHE A 82 19.94 1.58 -5.90
N ASP A 83 21.12 0.94 -5.95
CA ASP A 83 21.48 -0.06 -4.94
C ASP A 83 21.83 0.64 -3.62
N ILE A 84 20.79 0.98 -2.86
CA ILE A 84 20.87 1.63 -1.56
C ILE A 84 19.95 0.93 -0.57
N ASN A 85 20.45 0.75 0.65
CA ASN A 85 19.67 0.13 1.72
C ASN A 85 18.70 1.16 2.34
N ILE A 86 17.48 1.22 1.83
CA ILE A 86 16.40 2.02 2.41
C ILE A 86 15.53 1.12 3.30
N PRO A 87 15.28 1.49 4.57
CA PRO A 87 14.33 0.78 5.42
C PRO A 87 12.95 0.73 4.77
N TYR A 88 12.40 -0.46 4.59
CA TYR A 88 11.08 -0.67 4.03
C TYR A 88 10.05 -0.90 5.14
N GLY A 89 8.86 -0.33 4.98
CA GLY A 89 7.77 -0.51 5.91
C GLY A 89 6.79 0.68 5.92
N PRO A 90 5.62 0.50 6.55
CA PRO A 90 4.69 1.60 6.72
C PRO A 90 5.25 2.64 7.69
N ARG A 91 5.18 3.93 7.33
CA ARG A 91 5.57 5.05 8.22
C ARG A 91 4.77 5.07 9.52
N TYR A 92 3.53 4.62 9.47
CA TYR A 92 2.63 4.59 10.62
C TYR A 92 2.02 3.22 10.77
N LYS A 93 2.04 2.69 11.99
CA LYS A 93 1.28 1.50 12.33
C LYS A 93 -0.21 1.84 12.32
N LEU A 94 -1.03 0.94 11.78
CA LEU A 94 -2.48 1.03 11.94
C LEU A 94 -2.84 0.96 13.42
N SER A 95 -3.90 1.64 13.84
CA SER A 95 -4.44 1.46 15.21
C SER A 95 -4.89 0.01 15.43
N SER A 96 -4.88 -0.47 16.67
CA SER A 96 -5.32 -1.84 17.02
C SER A 96 -6.69 -2.19 16.40
N LYS A 97 -7.66 -1.27 16.53
CA LYS A 97 -8.98 -1.39 15.92
C LYS A 97 -8.92 -1.54 14.39
N LYS A 98 -8.01 -0.86 13.69
CA LYS A 98 -7.86 -1.00 12.23
C LYS A 98 -7.12 -2.29 11.87
N GLN A 99 -6.11 -2.69 12.63
CA GLN A 99 -5.38 -3.95 12.44
C GLN A 99 -6.31 -5.15 12.55
N SER A 100 -7.12 -5.25 13.61
CA SER A 100 -8.09 -6.34 13.76
C SER A 100 -9.12 -6.35 12.62
N ARG A 101 -9.34 -5.22 11.94
CA ARG A 101 -10.31 -5.15 10.81
C ARG A 101 -9.72 -5.82 9.60
N VAL A 102 -8.50 -5.41 9.29
CA VAL A 102 -7.72 -5.97 8.18
C VAL A 102 -7.53 -7.46 8.42
N PHE A 103 -7.22 -7.87 9.65
CA PHE A 103 -7.03 -9.27 10.00
C PHE A 103 -8.29 -10.13 9.80
N ILE A 104 -9.46 -9.71 10.31
CA ILE A 104 -10.72 -10.45 10.10
C ILE A 104 -11.09 -10.47 8.61
N THR A 105 -10.94 -9.34 7.91
CA THR A 105 -11.26 -9.24 6.48
C THR A 105 -10.39 -10.17 5.66
N TYR A 106 -9.08 -10.21 5.94
CA TYR A 106 -8.11 -11.08 5.30
C TYR A 106 -8.48 -12.56 5.48
N ASN A 107 -8.78 -12.97 6.72
CA ASN A 107 -9.10 -14.36 7.00
C ASN A 107 -10.45 -14.80 6.39
N ILE A 108 -11.46 -13.93 6.34
CA ILE A 108 -12.71 -14.23 5.63
C ILE A 108 -12.47 -14.36 4.12
N LYS A 109 -11.62 -13.50 3.53
CA LYS A 109 -11.22 -13.62 2.12
C LYS A 109 -10.47 -14.94 1.86
N LYS A 110 -9.63 -15.41 2.80
CA LYS A 110 -9.03 -16.74 2.72
C LYS A 110 -10.05 -17.88 2.74
N LEU A 111 -11.08 -17.80 3.58
CA LEU A 111 -12.18 -18.79 3.55
C LEU A 111 -12.85 -18.87 2.17
N TYR A 112 -12.91 -17.75 1.44
CA TYR A 112 -13.43 -17.70 0.08
C TYR A 112 -12.49 -18.31 -0.97
N THR A 113 -11.19 -18.00 -0.90
CA THR A 113 -10.22 -18.42 -1.91
C THR A 113 -9.69 -19.84 -1.70
N ASP A 114 -9.36 -20.19 -0.46
CA ASP A 114 -8.48 -21.33 -0.17
C ASP A 114 -9.26 -22.57 0.27
N PHE A 115 -10.42 -22.39 0.91
CA PHE A 115 -11.16 -23.48 1.57
C PHE A 115 -12.47 -23.85 0.86
N ASP A 116 -12.83 -23.16 -0.22
CA ASP A 116 -14.16 -23.24 -0.85
C ASP A 116 -15.32 -23.20 0.17
N PHE A 117 -15.12 -22.50 1.28
CA PHE A 117 -16.03 -22.51 2.43
C PHE A 117 -17.43 -22.03 2.04
N PHE A 118 -17.49 -21.06 1.12
CA PHE A 118 -18.73 -20.51 0.57
C PHE A 118 -19.27 -21.28 -0.64
N ALA A 119 -18.75 -22.47 -0.95
CA ALA A 119 -19.37 -23.37 -1.93
C ALA A 119 -20.74 -23.88 -1.45
N GLN A 120 -20.93 -23.96 -0.14
CA GLN A 120 -22.22 -24.21 0.52
C GLN A 120 -22.74 -22.94 1.19
N LYS A 121 -24.04 -22.92 1.51
CA LYS A 121 -24.70 -21.77 2.14
C LYS A 121 -24.12 -21.55 3.54
N GLN A 122 -23.45 -20.43 3.76
CA GLN A 122 -22.86 -20.08 5.06
C GLN A 122 -23.53 -18.87 5.67
N SER A 123 -23.83 -18.92 6.96
CA SER A 123 -24.29 -17.78 7.75
C SER A 123 -23.12 -17.04 8.41
N VAL A 124 -23.41 -15.86 8.99
CA VAL A 124 -22.46 -15.15 9.87
C VAL A 124 -22.01 -16.04 11.02
N GLY A 125 -22.90 -16.88 11.55
CA GLY A 125 -22.58 -17.81 12.63
C GLY A 125 -21.58 -18.89 12.21
N ASP A 126 -21.76 -19.45 11.01
CA ASP A 126 -20.89 -20.51 10.49
C ASP A 126 -19.49 -19.96 10.19
N VAL A 127 -19.41 -18.76 9.61
CA VAL A 127 -18.13 -18.06 9.42
C VAL A 127 -17.45 -17.80 10.76
N ALA A 128 -18.20 -17.37 11.79
CA ALA A 128 -17.61 -17.13 13.10
C ALA A 128 -17.10 -18.42 13.76
N LEU A 129 -17.84 -19.52 13.67
CA LEU A 129 -17.39 -20.83 14.15
C LEU A 129 -16.13 -21.27 13.42
N LYS A 130 -16.06 -21.09 12.09
CA LYS A 130 -14.87 -21.45 11.33
C LYS A 130 -13.65 -20.60 11.68
N LEU A 131 -13.84 -19.30 11.92
CA LEU A 131 -12.77 -18.42 12.38
C LEU A 131 -12.29 -18.77 13.80
N LEU A 132 -13.19 -19.25 14.67
CA LEU A 132 -12.83 -19.74 15.99
C LEU A 132 -12.03 -21.04 15.90
N GLU A 133 -12.44 -21.98 15.05
CA GLU A 133 -11.74 -23.24 14.78
C GLU A 133 -10.33 -23.00 14.23
N LEU A 134 -10.15 -21.96 13.41
CA LEU A 134 -8.85 -21.56 12.86
C LEU A 134 -8.02 -20.67 13.82
N GLU A 135 -8.48 -20.48 15.06
CA GLU A 135 -7.85 -19.64 16.09
C GLU A 135 -7.62 -18.17 15.64
N VAL A 136 -8.40 -17.69 14.67
CA VAL A 136 -8.37 -16.30 14.17
C VAL A 136 -9.05 -15.35 15.16
N ILE A 137 -10.03 -15.85 15.91
CA ILE A 137 -10.75 -15.12 16.94
C ILE A 137 -10.78 -15.96 18.23
N THR A 138 -10.92 -15.30 19.37
CA THR A 138 -10.97 -15.95 20.69
C THR A 138 -12.40 -16.12 21.22
N ASP A 139 -13.37 -15.40 20.66
CA ASP A 139 -14.77 -15.44 21.06
C ASP A 139 -15.71 -15.19 19.88
N ILE A 140 -17.01 -15.43 20.10
CA ILE A 140 -18.07 -15.11 19.14
C ILE A 140 -19.00 -14.02 19.72
N SER A 141 -18.38 -12.93 20.19
CA SER A 141 -19.09 -11.77 20.74
C SER A 141 -19.94 -11.03 19.69
N PRO A 142 -20.96 -10.25 20.11
CA PRO A 142 -21.77 -9.43 19.20
C PRO A 142 -20.94 -8.46 18.35
N PHE A 143 -19.83 -7.95 18.89
CA PHE A 143 -18.90 -7.10 18.16
C PHE A 143 -18.25 -7.83 16.99
N ILE A 144 -17.76 -9.05 17.20
CA ILE A 144 -17.16 -9.89 16.16
C ILE A 144 -18.21 -10.27 15.11
N ARG A 145 -19.43 -10.66 15.52
CA ARG A 145 -20.53 -10.98 14.59
C ARG A 145 -20.89 -9.80 13.69
N THR A 146 -20.99 -8.60 14.27
CA THR A 146 -21.25 -7.36 13.51
C THR A 146 -20.17 -7.10 12.48
N ARG A 147 -18.91 -7.38 12.84
CA ARG A 147 -17.76 -7.20 11.96
C ARG A 147 -17.73 -8.20 10.82
N ILE A 148 -17.97 -9.48 11.10
CA ILE A 148 -18.09 -10.52 10.10
C ILE A 148 -19.23 -10.17 9.14
N SER A 149 -20.39 -9.78 9.66
CA SER A 149 -21.53 -9.33 8.84
C SER A 149 -21.13 -8.19 7.89
N GLY A 150 -20.45 -7.16 8.40
CA GLY A 150 -19.97 -6.04 7.58
C GLY A 150 -18.99 -6.47 6.49
N VAL A 151 -18.07 -7.40 6.78
CA VAL A 151 -17.16 -7.95 5.77
C VAL A 151 -17.93 -8.75 4.71
N LEU A 152 -18.86 -9.62 5.11
CA LEU A 152 -19.64 -10.42 4.17
C LEU A 152 -20.48 -9.54 3.23
N LEU A 153 -21.07 -8.45 3.74
CA LEU A 153 -21.76 -7.47 2.91
C LEU A 153 -20.80 -6.78 1.93
N SER A 154 -19.61 -6.37 2.38
CA SER A 154 -18.57 -5.83 1.49
C SER A 154 -18.18 -6.82 0.39
N LEU A 155 -18.14 -8.12 0.69
CA LEU A 155 -17.85 -9.16 -0.32
C LEU A 155 -19.01 -9.37 -1.30
N VAL A 156 -20.24 -9.10 -0.88
CA VAL A 156 -21.40 -9.05 -1.80
C VAL A 156 -21.29 -7.84 -2.72
N ASP A 157 -20.93 -6.67 -2.18
CA ASP A 157 -20.72 -5.45 -2.98
C ASP A 157 -19.55 -5.62 -3.97
N GLU A 158 -18.50 -6.36 -3.59
CA GLU A 158 -17.38 -6.76 -4.46
C GLU A 158 -17.74 -7.89 -5.44
N ASN A 159 -19.01 -8.34 -5.51
CA ASN A 159 -19.51 -9.45 -6.33
C ASN A 159 -18.84 -10.81 -6.08
N MET A 160 -18.11 -10.97 -4.98
CA MET A 160 -17.47 -12.23 -4.61
C MET A 160 -18.51 -13.22 -4.04
N LEU A 161 -19.45 -12.71 -3.24
CA LEU A 161 -20.55 -13.47 -2.65
C LEU A 161 -21.90 -12.96 -3.15
N PHE A 162 -22.96 -13.74 -2.95
CA PHE A 162 -24.34 -13.26 -3.02
C PHE A 162 -25.17 -13.81 -1.86
N VAL A 163 -26.21 -13.08 -1.47
CA VAL A 163 -27.19 -13.56 -0.47
C VAL A 163 -28.11 -14.55 -1.17
N SER A 164 -27.95 -15.83 -0.84
CA SER A 164 -28.71 -16.92 -1.44
C SER A 164 -30.13 -17.05 -0.88
N GLU A 165 -30.29 -16.85 0.43
CA GLU A 165 -31.54 -17.02 1.14
C GLU A 165 -31.51 -16.25 2.47
N LYS A 166 -32.68 -15.89 2.98
CA LYS A 166 -32.87 -15.41 4.36
C LYS A 166 -33.52 -16.48 5.21
N LYS A 167 -32.82 -16.96 6.24
CA LYS A 167 -33.37 -17.84 7.27
C LYS A 167 -33.73 -17.01 8.49
N GLY A 168 -34.98 -16.55 8.55
CA GLY A 168 -35.43 -15.58 9.56
C GLY A 168 -34.71 -14.24 9.41
N ARG A 169 -34.03 -13.78 10.47
CA ARG A 169 -33.22 -12.54 10.45
C ARG A 169 -31.80 -12.73 9.86
N ASN A 170 -31.41 -13.96 9.54
CA ASN A 170 -30.05 -14.28 9.11
C ASN A 170 -29.93 -14.42 7.59
N ASN A 171 -28.92 -13.78 7.01
CA ASN A 171 -28.54 -13.98 5.61
C ASN A 171 -27.65 -15.23 5.47
N LEU A 172 -27.90 -16.01 4.41
CA LEU A 172 -27.04 -17.11 3.97
C LEU A 172 -26.29 -16.72 2.70
N TYR A 173 -24.96 -16.77 2.75
CA TYR A 173 -24.05 -16.34 1.70
C TYR A 173 -23.52 -17.53 0.90
N LEU A 174 -23.41 -17.35 -0.41
CA LEU A 174 -22.82 -18.30 -1.34
C LEU A 174 -21.80 -17.62 -2.25
N LYS A 175 -20.80 -18.37 -2.69
CA LYS A 175 -19.80 -17.95 -3.67
C LYS A 175 -20.48 -17.66 -5.01
N THR A 176 -20.25 -16.47 -5.54
CA THR A 176 -20.76 -16.08 -6.86
C THR A 176 -20.13 -16.97 -7.92
N SER A 177 -20.94 -17.74 -8.64
CA SER A 177 -20.50 -18.45 -9.85
C SER A 177 -20.82 -17.61 -11.09
N LYS A 178 -19.97 -17.70 -12.13
CA LYS A 178 -20.14 -16.95 -13.40
C LYS A 178 -21.53 -17.13 -14.05
N LYS A 179 -22.28 -18.19 -13.70
CA LYS A 179 -23.65 -18.45 -14.18
C LYS A 179 -24.71 -17.49 -13.61
N LEU A 180 -24.52 -16.95 -12.40
CA LEU A 180 -25.50 -16.07 -11.74
C LEU A 180 -25.41 -14.60 -12.19
N ILE A 181 -24.22 -14.14 -12.60
CA ILE A 181 -23.99 -12.75 -13.05
C ILE A 181 -24.88 -12.40 -14.27
N ARG A 182 -25.23 -13.39 -15.10
CA ARG A 182 -26.08 -13.19 -16.29
C ARG A 182 -27.58 -13.04 -16.00
N LYS A 183 -28.07 -13.44 -14.81
CA LYS A 183 -29.51 -13.35 -14.48
C LYS A 183 -29.91 -12.05 -13.75
N GLY A 184 -28.95 -11.23 -13.33
CA GLY A 184 -29.22 -9.97 -12.61
C GLY A 184 -29.55 -8.75 -13.49
N ASN A 185 -29.29 -8.81 -14.80
CA ASN A 185 -29.46 -7.65 -15.70
C ASN A 185 -30.82 -7.54 -16.40
N THR A 186 -31.83 -8.35 -16.03
CA THR A 186 -33.12 -8.39 -16.73
C THR A 186 -34.36 -8.11 -15.87
N LYS A 187 -34.25 -7.34 -14.78
CA LYS A 187 -35.41 -6.70 -14.15
C LYS A 187 -35.11 -5.29 -13.64
N LYS A 188 -35.00 -4.35 -14.57
CA LYS A 188 -35.35 -2.94 -14.38
C LYS A 188 -35.92 -2.38 -15.68
N LYS A 189 -37.22 -2.56 -15.88
CA LYS A 189 -38.21 -1.59 -16.35
C LYS A 189 -39.57 -2.24 -16.35
#